data_AF-A0A8J5L032-F1
#
_entry.id   AF-A0A8J5L032-F1
#
_cell.length_a   1.000
_cell.length_b   1.000
_cell.length_c   1.000
_cell.angle_alpha   90.00
_cell.angle_beta   90.00
_cell.angle_gamma   90.00
#
_symmetry.space_group_name_H-M   'P 1'
#
loop_
_entity.id
_entity.type
_entity.pdbx_description
1 polymer ?
#
loop_
_entity_poly.entity_id
_entity_poly.type
_entity_poly.pdbx_seq_one_letter_code
_entity_poly.pdbx_strand_id
1 'polypeptide(L)'
;MTMALCSPSLLLPSSSSSSSSSINLPFPPSCSPPLLPLAHSPSSLRPSFSFLSSHRPSHSLASSLSARRHPRSGRRTVPRCTLSDVPMEETAVLQHTVPPDFLSYARAFWVTKALIAWNISDDETSVSFYASRKADLHLSDEGIQGYDVKIPLETECCGLPTNVIQKFPHIATYKAFKLPTSLDAESLLKCQLVVASYGVDGKCMNATSLQIPGVLDDIFAYTGPLGATFDNESVTLHLWAPTAQEVNVCFYEDPLGGDLLQRIKLEETNGVWSAVGPSSWEGLYYVYEVSVYHPSILQVQICTVVDPYARGLSSNGRRTWLVDLDSKNLKPVGWDKLADEKPELLSFSDISIYELHIRDFSANDQTVDFDSQGGFLAFTLQCL
;
A
#
# COMPACT_ATOMS: atom_id res chain seq x y z
N MET A 1 3.60 9.74 -8.71
CA MET A 1 3.59 9.35 -7.29
C MET A 1 2.32 8.55 -7.12
N THR A 2 2.43 7.24 -7.31
CA THR A 2 1.28 6.35 -7.52
C THR A 2 1.46 5.12 -6.64
N MET A 3 0.49 4.86 -5.77
CA MET A 3 -0.01 3.56 -5.28
C MET A 3 -0.35 3.61 -3.78
N ALA A 4 -1.65 3.60 -3.50
CA ALA A 4 -2.19 2.77 -2.43
C ALA A 4 -2.80 1.54 -3.13
N LEU A 5 -1.97 0.54 -3.42
CA LEU A 5 -2.44 -0.82 -3.65
C LEU A 5 -2.02 -1.64 -2.43
N CYS A 6 -3.02 -2.09 -1.65
CA CYS A 6 -2.82 -3.12 -0.64
C CYS A 6 -2.25 -4.37 -1.32
N SER A 7 -0.99 -4.70 -1.02
CA SER A 7 -0.35 -5.93 -1.46
C SER A 7 -0.72 -7.07 -0.51
N PRO A 8 -1.12 -8.26 -1.01
CA PRO A 8 -1.23 -9.46 -0.20
C PRO A 8 0.13 -10.15 -0.06
N SER A 9 0.55 -10.41 1.18
CA SER A 9 1.76 -11.14 1.52
C SER A 9 1.72 -12.58 1.01
N LEU A 10 2.59 -12.91 0.05
CA LEU A 10 2.89 -14.29 -0.33
C LEU A 10 4.18 -14.74 0.37
N LEU A 11 4.03 -15.69 1.28
CA LEU A 11 5.11 -16.44 1.91
C LEU A 11 5.70 -17.43 0.88
N LEU A 12 7.01 -17.32 0.62
CA LEU A 12 7.80 -18.39 0.02
C LEU A 12 8.97 -18.77 0.96
N PRO A 13 9.34 -20.05 1.02
CA PRO A 13 10.28 -20.57 2.01
C PRO A 13 11.74 -20.32 1.57
N SER A 14 12.56 -19.80 2.49
CA SER A 14 14.01 -19.72 2.32
C SER A 14 14.69 -21.02 2.77
N SER A 15 15.31 -21.72 1.83
CA SER A 15 16.25 -22.83 2.09
C SER A 15 17.61 -22.32 2.55
N SER A 16 18.15 -22.96 3.58
CA SER A 16 19.46 -22.72 4.17
C SER A 16 20.63 -23.26 3.32
N SER A 17 21.75 -22.53 3.30
CA SER A 17 23.08 -23.14 3.36
C SER A 17 24.11 -22.13 3.85
N SER A 18 24.97 -22.63 4.74
CA SER A 18 25.98 -21.96 5.55
C SER A 18 27.31 -21.75 4.83
N SER A 19 28.01 -20.64 5.11
CA SER A 19 29.44 -20.69 5.45
C SER A 19 29.88 -19.39 6.12
N SER A 20 30.30 -19.53 7.38
CA SER A 20 30.89 -18.48 8.21
C SER A 20 32.39 -18.39 7.93
N SER A 21 32.90 -17.18 7.71
CA SER A 21 34.32 -16.88 7.84
C SER A 21 34.48 -15.62 8.68
N SER A 22 34.92 -15.83 9.92
CA SER A 22 35.21 -14.76 10.87
C SER A 22 36.58 -14.17 10.55
N ILE A 23 36.63 -12.90 10.17
CA ILE A 23 37.88 -12.12 10.11
C ILE A 23 37.86 -11.16 11.31
N ASN A 24 38.69 -11.47 12.31
CA ASN A 24 38.99 -10.57 13.42
C ASN A 24 39.90 -9.45 12.92
N LEU A 25 39.42 -8.21 12.91
CA LEU A 25 40.26 -7.01 12.79
C LEU A 25 40.43 -6.37 14.18
N PRO A 26 41.65 -5.94 14.55
CA PRO A 26 41.91 -5.36 15.86
C PRO A 26 41.38 -3.93 15.97
N PHE A 27 40.81 -3.61 17.14
CA PHE A 27 40.46 -2.26 17.55
C PHE A 27 41.71 -1.36 17.65
N PRO A 28 41.65 -0.08 17.22
CA PRO A 28 42.71 0.89 17.51
C PRO A 28 42.68 1.32 19.00
N PRO A 29 43.82 1.75 19.58
CA PRO A 29 43.93 2.00 21.01
C PRO A 29 43.28 3.31 21.45
N SER A 30 42.82 3.30 22.70
CA SER A 30 42.30 4.42 23.49
C SER A 30 43.16 5.70 23.38
N CYS A 31 42.55 6.80 22.92
CA CYS A 31 43.08 8.14 23.13
C CYS A 31 42.42 8.75 24.38
N SER A 32 43.23 9.12 25.37
CA SER A 32 42.82 9.88 26.55
C SER A 32 42.48 11.33 26.18
N PRO A 33 41.42 11.95 26.73
CA PRO A 33 41.13 13.36 26.49
C PRO A 33 41.95 14.27 27.43
N PRO A 34 42.18 15.54 27.05
CA PRO A 34 42.82 16.52 27.93
C PRO A 34 41.83 17.05 28.97
N LEU A 35 42.31 17.20 30.21
CA LEU A 35 41.58 17.78 31.35
C LEU A 35 41.33 19.28 31.18
N LEU A 36 40.08 19.72 31.31
CA LEU A 36 39.70 21.11 31.61
C LEU A 36 38.56 21.14 32.66
N PRO A 37 38.42 22.21 33.47
CA PRO A 37 37.95 22.10 34.84
C PRO A 37 36.43 22.27 35.03
N LEU A 38 35.97 21.62 36.10
CA LEU A 38 34.60 21.58 36.65
C LEU A 38 33.95 22.97 36.84
N ALA A 39 32.70 23.09 36.41
CA ALA A 39 31.79 24.15 36.84
C ALA A 39 30.43 23.56 37.27
N HIS A 40 29.87 24.14 38.33
CA HIS A 40 28.81 23.66 39.20
C HIS A 40 27.42 23.44 38.55
N SER A 41 26.72 22.41 39.02
CA SER A 41 25.28 22.17 38.83
C SER A 41 24.40 23.11 39.67
N PRO A 42 23.13 23.30 39.28
CA PRO A 42 22.08 23.00 40.25
C PRO A 42 20.89 22.18 39.68
N SER A 43 20.59 21.12 40.44
CA SER A 43 19.31 20.48 40.77
C SER A 43 18.01 20.83 40.03
N SER A 44 17.48 19.78 39.37
CA SER A 44 16.15 19.15 39.49
C SER A 44 14.85 19.96 39.37
N LEU A 45 13.96 19.48 38.50
CA LEU A 45 12.59 19.00 38.79
C LEU A 45 12.03 18.27 37.55
N ARG A 46 11.75 16.96 37.64
CA ARG A 46 10.99 16.17 36.65
C ARG A 46 9.63 15.78 37.26
N PRO A 47 8.52 15.83 36.52
CA PRO A 47 7.27 15.21 36.93
C PRO A 47 7.24 13.73 36.55
N SER A 48 6.77 12.92 37.49
CA SER A 48 6.60 11.47 37.44
C SER A 48 5.30 11.07 36.74
N PHE A 49 5.37 10.17 35.74
CA PHE A 49 4.23 9.42 35.23
C PHE A 49 4.36 7.94 35.64
N SER A 50 3.36 7.43 36.33
CA SER A 50 3.26 6.04 36.79
C SER A 50 2.38 5.22 35.85
N PHE A 51 2.91 4.14 35.28
CA PHE A 51 2.13 3.12 34.57
C PHE A 51 2.15 1.80 35.35
N LEU A 52 0.95 1.26 35.60
CA LEU A 52 0.71 -0.02 36.27
C LEU A 52 0.86 -1.18 35.27
N SER A 53 1.72 -2.14 35.61
CA SER A 53 1.94 -3.40 34.89
C SER A 53 0.86 -4.43 35.27
N SER A 54 0.24 -5.09 34.29
CA SER A 54 -0.60 -6.28 34.50
C SER A 54 0.04 -7.54 33.92
N HIS A 55 0.13 -8.58 34.75
CA HIS A 55 0.70 -9.89 34.46
C HIS A 55 -0.19 -10.74 33.54
N ARG A 56 0.44 -11.60 32.71
CA ARG A 56 -0.16 -12.79 32.09
C ARG A 56 0.49 -14.06 32.66
N PRO A 57 -0.27 -15.14 32.93
CA PRO A 57 0.31 -16.44 33.23
C PRO A 57 0.40 -17.36 31.99
N SER A 58 1.44 -18.18 32.00
CA SER A 58 1.80 -19.24 31.06
C SER A 58 1.09 -20.56 31.37
N HIS A 59 0.76 -21.35 30.34
CA HIS A 59 0.45 -22.78 30.48
C HIS A 59 1.34 -23.62 29.57
N SER A 60 2.04 -24.60 30.17
CA SER A 60 2.76 -25.68 29.51
C SER A 60 1.90 -26.95 29.51
N LEU A 61 2.01 -27.77 28.46
CA LEU A 61 1.67 -29.19 28.53
C LEU A 61 2.63 -29.99 27.65
N ALA A 62 3.29 -30.95 28.31
CA ALA A 62 4.11 -31.98 27.73
C ALA A 62 3.24 -33.21 27.39
N SER A 63 3.61 -33.96 26.35
CA SER A 63 3.08 -35.32 26.14
C SER A 63 4.17 -36.27 25.65
N SER A 64 4.15 -37.44 26.27
CA SER A 64 5.16 -38.49 26.31
C SER A 64 5.11 -39.47 25.13
N LEU A 65 6.28 -40.01 24.81
CA LEU A 65 6.51 -41.15 23.93
C LEU A 65 6.17 -42.48 24.63
N SER A 66 5.59 -43.43 23.90
CA SER A 66 5.79 -44.86 24.19
C SER A 66 5.63 -45.71 22.93
N ALA A 67 6.62 -46.57 22.70
CA ALA A 67 6.72 -47.52 21.61
C ALA A 67 6.27 -48.91 22.07
N ARG A 68 5.68 -49.72 21.18
CA ARG A 68 5.67 -51.19 21.28
C ARG A 68 5.51 -51.89 19.92
N ARG A 69 6.10 -53.08 19.85
CA ARG A 69 6.55 -53.87 18.67
C ARG A 69 5.47 -54.74 17.98
N HIS A 70 5.80 -55.13 16.75
CA HIS A 70 5.14 -56.06 15.78
C HIS A 70 4.79 -57.49 16.27
N PRO A 71 4.07 -58.31 15.45
CA PRO A 71 4.74 -59.18 14.45
C PRO A 71 4.05 -59.37 13.05
N ARG A 72 4.91 -59.78 12.10
CA ARG A 72 4.84 -60.43 10.75
C ARG A 72 3.49 -61.06 10.30
N SER A 73 3.12 -61.22 9.02
CA SER A 73 3.86 -61.71 7.83
C SER A 73 3.03 -61.57 6.52
N GLY A 74 3.67 -61.55 5.34
CA GLY A 74 3.03 -61.76 4.03
C GLY A 74 3.94 -61.39 2.85
N ARG A 75 4.08 -62.27 1.85
CA ARG A 75 5.22 -62.39 0.90
C ARG A 75 4.89 -61.89 -0.53
N ARG A 76 5.94 -61.46 -1.26
CA ARG A 76 6.16 -61.52 -2.74
C ARG A 76 5.25 -60.62 -3.62
N THR A 77 5.65 -60.03 -4.74
CA THR A 77 6.80 -60.14 -5.66
C THR A 77 6.77 -58.90 -6.58
N VAL A 78 7.93 -58.39 -6.98
CA VAL A 78 8.09 -57.27 -7.93
C VAL A 78 8.17 -57.83 -9.37
N PRO A 79 7.65 -57.11 -10.37
CA PRO A 79 8.45 -56.91 -11.57
C PRO A 79 8.49 -55.44 -12.03
N ARG A 80 9.66 -55.08 -12.54
CA ARG A 80 10.04 -53.79 -13.12
C ARG A 80 9.70 -53.85 -14.62
N CYS A 81 8.91 -52.90 -15.12
CA CYS A 81 8.77 -52.64 -16.55
C CYS A 81 8.99 -51.15 -16.82
N THR A 82 9.76 -50.92 -17.88
CA THR A 82 10.34 -49.68 -18.38
C THR A 82 9.29 -48.74 -18.97
N LEU A 83 9.48 -47.44 -18.74
CA LEU A 83 8.72 -46.36 -19.39
C LEU A 83 9.09 -46.34 -20.90
N SER A 84 8.09 -46.52 -21.75
CA SER A 84 8.17 -46.22 -23.18
C SER A 84 7.28 -45.00 -23.45
N ASP A 85 7.86 -44.01 -24.13
CA ASP A 85 7.21 -42.77 -24.56
C ASP A 85 5.96 -43.03 -25.40
N VAL A 86 4.89 -42.28 -25.10
CA VAL A 86 3.71 -42.11 -25.96
C VAL A 86 3.52 -40.60 -26.12
N PRO A 87 3.54 -40.05 -27.35
CA PRO A 87 3.18 -38.65 -27.55
C PRO A 87 1.65 -38.53 -27.48
N MET A 88 1.15 -37.78 -26.50
CA MET A 88 -0.23 -37.32 -26.51
C MET A 88 -0.32 -36.12 -27.45
N GLU A 89 -0.81 -36.39 -28.65
CA GLU A 89 -1.45 -35.39 -29.48
C GLU A 89 -2.90 -35.27 -28.97
N GLU A 90 -3.21 -34.19 -28.25
CA GLU A 90 -4.60 -33.84 -27.93
C GLU A 90 -4.86 -32.41 -28.42
N THR A 91 -5.45 -32.35 -29.60
CA THR A 91 -6.14 -31.21 -30.19
C THR A 91 -7.19 -30.68 -29.22
N ALA A 92 -6.87 -29.58 -28.52
CA ALA A 92 -7.86 -28.79 -27.82
C ALA A 92 -8.59 -27.89 -28.83
N VAL A 93 -9.88 -28.19 -29.03
CA VAL A 93 -10.82 -27.34 -29.75
C VAL A 93 -10.96 -26.02 -28.99
N LEU A 94 -10.59 -24.89 -29.62
CA LEU A 94 -10.83 -23.55 -29.10
C LEU A 94 -12.35 -23.28 -29.06
N GLN A 95 -13.01 -23.66 -27.97
CA GLN A 95 -14.29 -23.09 -27.63
C GLN A 95 -14.03 -21.70 -27.05
N HIS A 96 -14.35 -20.65 -27.82
CA HIS A 96 -14.35 -19.27 -27.39
C HIS A 96 -15.51 -19.02 -26.41
N THR A 97 -15.39 -19.56 -25.20
CA THR A 97 -16.29 -19.22 -24.09
C THR A 97 -15.56 -18.24 -23.17
N VAL A 98 -16.26 -17.17 -22.78
CA VAL A 98 -15.75 -16.22 -21.79
C VAL A 98 -15.45 -16.99 -20.50
N PRO A 99 -14.24 -16.86 -19.92
CA PRO A 99 -13.92 -17.52 -18.67
C PRO A 99 -14.94 -17.14 -17.59
N PRO A 100 -15.44 -18.08 -16.77
CA PRO A 100 -16.42 -17.79 -15.72
C PRO A 100 -15.89 -16.79 -14.67
N ASP A 101 -14.57 -16.64 -14.57
CA ASP A 101 -13.88 -15.69 -13.70
C ASP A 101 -13.42 -14.42 -14.44
N PHE A 102 -14.02 -14.02 -15.56
CA PHE A 102 -13.56 -12.89 -16.39
C PHE A 102 -13.31 -11.57 -15.62
N LEU A 103 -14.04 -11.34 -14.52
CA LEU A 103 -13.88 -10.19 -13.63
C LEU A 103 -12.57 -10.20 -12.83
N SER A 104 -11.96 -11.37 -12.64
CA SER A 104 -10.66 -11.54 -11.96
C SER A 104 -9.50 -11.01 -12.82
N TYR A 105 -9.69 -10.94 -14.15
CA TYR A 105 -8.70 -10.38 -15.08
C TYR A 105 -8.98 -8.90 -15.38
N ALA A 106 -7.90 -8.11 -15.46
CA ALA A 106 -7.95 -6.72 -15.91
C ALA A 106 -6.97 -6.51 -17.08
N ARG A 107 -7.35 -6.96 -18.29
CA ARG A 107 -6.50 -6.92 -19.50
C ARG A 107 -6.69 -5.67 -20.36
N ALA A 108 -7.74 -4.90 -20.10
CA ALA A 108 -7.99 -3.63 -20.76
C ALA A 108 -7.49 -2.46 -19.90
N PHE A 109 -7.10 -1.36 -20.55
CA PHE A 109 -6.56 -0.18 -19.89
C PHE A 109 -7.34 1.06 -20.30
N TRP A 110 -7.95 1.76 -19.35
CA TRP A 110 -8.51 3.09 -19.60
C TRP A 110 -7.39 4.12 -19.45
N VAL A 111 -6.85 4.57 -20.59
CA VAL A 111 -5.54 5.26 -20.65
C VAL A 111 -5.65 6.78 -20.67
N THR A 112 -6.75 7.33 -21.19
CA THR A 112 -7.10 8.76 -21.19
C THR A 112 -8.61 8.90 -21.08
N LYS A 113 -9.16 10.08 -20.81
CA LYS A 113 -10.61 10.32 -20.74
C LYS A 113 -11.37 9.79 -21.97
N ALA A 114 -10.74 9.80 -23.15
CA ALA A 114 -11.35 9.41 -24.41
C ALA A 114 -10.97 8.02 -24.95
N LEU A 115 -10.00 7.31 -24.36
CA LEU A 115 -9.45 6.08 -24.94
C LEU A 115 -9.29 4.92 -23.96
N ILE A 116 -9.71 3.75 -24.42
CA ILE A 116 -9.41 2.44 -23.83
C ILE A 116 -8.46 1.68 -24.76
N ALA A 117 -7.44 1.03 -24.22
CA ALA A 117 -6.54 0.13 -24.90
C ALA A 117 -6.85 -1.32 -24.53
N TRP A 118 -7.03 -2.20 -25.50
CA TRP A 118 -7.27 -3.63 -25.23
C TRP A 118 -6.73 -4.52 -26.36
N ASN A 119 -6.06 -5.61 -26.00
CA ASN A 119 -5.44 -6.55 -26.94
C ASN A 119 -6.42 -7.67 -27.33
N ILE A 120 -7.32 -7.36 -28.25
CA ILE A 120 -8.29 -8.32 -28.79
C ILE A 120 -7.96 -8.73 -30.22
N SER A 121 -8.41 -9.92 -30.61
CA SER A 121 -8.22 -10.47 -31.96
C SER A 121 -9.08 -9.74 -33.01
N ASP A 122 -8.80 -9.96 -34.29
CA ASP A 122 -9.46 -9.26 -35.41
C ASP A 122 -10.86 -9.80 -35.76
N ASP A 123 -11.20 -11.00 -35.29
CA ASP A 123 -12.51 -11.63 -35.41
C ASP A 123 -13.55 -11.09 -34.42
N GLU A 124 -13.11 -10.33 -33.41
CA GLU A 124 -13.96 -9.64 -32.45
C GLU A 124 -14.49 -8.33 -33.06
N THR A 125 -15.78 -8.30 -33.41
CA THR A 125 -16.37 -7.27 -34.29
C THR A 125 -16.89 -6.04 -33.59
N SER A 126 -17.38 -6.16 -32.36
CA SER A 126 -17.90 -5.03 -31.59
C SER A 126 -17.47 -5.12 -30.14
N VAL A 127 -17.22 -3.97 -29.53
CA VAL A 127 -16.81 -3.84 -28.13
C VAL A 127 -17.80 -2.94 -27.41
N SER A 128 -18.17 -3.31 -26.19
CA SER A 128 -19.02 -2.51 -25.32
C SER A 128 -18.37 -2.32 -23.96
N PHE A 129 -18.50 -1.13 -23.41
CA PHE A 129 -18.15 -0.74 -22.06
C PHE A 129 -19.37 -0.84 -21.14
N TYR A 130 -19.16 -1.34 -19.93
CA TYR A 130 -20.18 -1.56 -18.91
C TYR A 130 -19.73 -0.94 -17.59
N ALA A 131 -20.68 -0.33 -16.88
CA ALA A 131 -20.46 0.13 -15.52
C ALA A 131 -21.61 -0.24 -14.59
N SER A 132 -21.29 -0.56 -13.34
CA SER A 132 -22.27 -0.76 -12.25
C SER A 132 -21.79 -0.07 -10.97
N ARG A 133 -22.58 0.86 -10.45
CA ARG A 133 -22.27 1.63 -9.24
C ARG A 133 -22.24 0.75 -7.99
N LYS A 134 -23.08 -0.29 -7.97
CA LYS A 134 -23.20 -1.24 -6.86
C LYS A 134 -22.26 -2.45 -6.97
N ALA A 135 -21.54 -2.55 -8.08
CA ALA A 135 -20.70 -3.70 -8.43
C ALA A 135 -21.49 -5.01 -8.65
N ASP A 136 -22.61 -4.91 -9.37
CA ASP A 136 -23.51 -6.04 -9.65
C ASP A 136 -23.26 -6.70 -11.03
N LEU A 137 -22.17 -6.35 -11.73
CA LEU A 137 -21.88 -6.92 -13.06
C LEU A 137 -21.61 -8.42 -12.97
N HIS A 138 -22.29 -9.18 -13.82
CA HIS A 138 -22.09 -10.62 -13.98
C HIS A 138 -22.37 -11.05 -15.42
N LEU A 139 -21.85 -12.21 -15.81
CA LEU A 139 -22.11 -12.81 -17.12
C LEU A 139 -23.31 -13.77 -17.02
N SER A 140 -24.23 -13.65 -17.97
CA SER A 140 -25.32 -14.60 -18.23
C SER A 140 -25.26 -15.12 -19.67
N ASP A 141 -26.16 -16.05 -20.03
CA ASP A 141 -26.30 -16.56 -21.40
C ASP A 141 -26.64 -15.44 -22.42
N GLU A 142 -27.20 -14.32 -21.95
CA GLU A 142 -27.56 -13.15 -22.74
C GLU A 142 -26.43 -12.09 -22.79
N GLY A 143 -25.28 -12.36 -22.16
CA GLY A 143 -24.13 -11.46 -22.07
C GLY A 143 -23.99 -10.81 -20.68
N ILE A 144 -23.37 -9.63 -20.63
CA ILE A 144 -23.13 -8.92 -19.37
C ILE A 144 -24.44 -8.31 -18.86
N GLN A 145 -24.78 -8.59 -17.60
CA GLN A 145 -25.98 -8.12 -16.89
C GLN A 145 -25.60 -7.35 -15.62
N GLY A 146 -26.59 -6.72 -14.97
CA GLY A 146 -26.38 -5.95 -13.72
C GLY A 146 -25.69 -4.59 -13.91
N TYR A 147 -25.63 -4.11 -15.15
CA TYR A 147 -25.06 -2.81 -15.49
C TYR A 147 -26.09 -1.68 -15.31
N ASP A 148 -25.60 -0.52 -14.88
CA ASP A 148 -26.36 0.74 -14.91
C ASP A 148 -26.15 1.46 -16.25
N VAL A 149 -24.97 1.28 -16.85
CA VAL A 149 -24.54 1.94 -18.09
C VAL A 149 -23.94 0.91 -19.05
N LYS A 150 -24.34 0.98 -20.31
CA LYS A 150 -23.75 0.24 -21.43
C LYS A 150 -23.47 1.20 -22.57
N ILE A 151 -22.24 1.20 -23.08
CA ILE A 151 -21.79 2.10 -24.16
C ILE A 151 -21.08 1.27 -25.23
N PRO A 152 -21.54 1.27 -26.49
CA PRO A 152 -20.77 0.70 -27.59
C PRO A 152 -19.51 1.55 -27.84
N LEU A 153 -18.36 0.89 -28.04
CA LEU A 153 -17.10 1.57 -28.30
C LEU A 153 -16.75 1.49 -29.79
N GLU A 154 -16.26 2.60 -30.33
CA GLU A 154 -15.76 2.68 -31.69
C GLU A 154 -14.25 2.42 -31.72
N THR A 155 -13.77 1.64 -32.69
CA THR A 155 -12.33 1.41 -32.87
C THR A 155 -11.64 2.68 -33.37
N GLU A 156 -10.53 3.07 -32.74
CA GLU A 156 -9.65 4.13 -33.23
C GLU A 156 -8.65 3.56 -34.25
N CYS A 157 -8.82 3.93 -35.52
CA CYS A 157 -8.00 3.44 -36.62
C CYS A 157 -6.53 3.89 -36.51
N CYS A 158 -6.26 5.03 -35.86
CA CYS A 158 -4.91 5.55 -35.68
C CYS A 158 -4.12 4.85 -34.55
N GLY A 159 -4.73 3.93 -33.81
CA GLY A 159 -4.12 3.27 -32.66
C GLY A 159 -3.95 4.22 -31.46
N LEU A 160 -3.01 3.89 -30.56
CA LEU A 160 -2.72 4.70 -29.39
C LEU A 160 -1.88 5.94 -29.74
N PRO A 161 -2.19 7.12 -29.18
CA PRO A 161 -1.43 8.33 -29.45
C PRO A 161 -0.02 8.27 -28.80
N THR A 162 0.92 9.06 -29.34
CA THR A 162 2.34 9.01 -28.94
C THR A 162 2.56 9.25 -27.45
N ASN A 163 1.82 10.18 -26.83
CA ASN A 163 1.92 10.45 -25.39
C ASN A 163 1.51 9.24 -24.54
N VAL A 164 0.48 8.49 -24.96
CA VAL A 164 0.05 7.25 -24.29
C VAL A 164 1.12 6.17 -24.45
N ILE A 165 1.69 6.00 -25.65
CA ILE A 165 2.76 5.01 -25.90
C ILE A 165 4.02 5.33 -25.08
N GLN A 166 4.41 6.60 -24.98
CA GLN A 166 5.55 7.02 -24.16
C GLN A 166 5.32 6.73 -22.68
N LYS A 167 4.10 6.96 -22.18
CA LYS A 167 3.73 6.68 -20.79
C LYS A 167 3.61 5.18 -20.51
N PHE A 168 3.09 4.41 -21.48
CA PHE A 168 2.80 2.99 -21.36
C PHE A 168 3.37 2.18 -22.54
N PRO A 169 4.70 2.05 -22.66
CA PRO A 169 5.33 1.39 -23.82
C PRO A 169 4.96 -0.09 -23.95
N HIS A 170 4.62 -0.74 -22.84
CA HIS A 170 4.26 -2.17 -22.80
C HIS A 170 2.91 -2.50 -23.45
N ILE A 171 2.04 -1.50 -23.67
CA ILE A 171 0.75 -1.66 -24.38
C ILE A 171 0.74 -1.00 -25.77
N ALA A 172 1.90 -0.61 -26.29
CA ALA A 172 2.00 0.18 -27.53
C ALA A 172 1.31 -0.46 -28.75
N THR A 173 1.20 -1.80 -28.77
CA THR A 173 0.60 -2.57 -29.86
C THR A 173 -0.90 -2.87 -29.66
N TYR A 174 -1.50 -2.38 -28.56
CA TYR A 174 -2.90 -2.67 -28.25
C TYR A 174 -3.81 -1.88 -29.19
N LYS A 175 -5.00 -2.45 -29.48
CA LYS A 175 -6.04 -1.73 -30.19
C LYS A 175 -6.60 -0.64 -29.29
N ALA A 176 -6.98 0.48 -29.89
CA ALA A 176 -7.54 1.63 -29.21
C ALA A 176 -9.05 1.73 -29.50
N PHE A 177 -9.82 2.07 -28.47
CA PHE A 177 -11.27 2.19 -28.52
C PHE A 177 -11.69 3.54 -27.94
N LYS A 178 -12.53 4.27 -28.67
CA LYS A 178 -13.01 5.61 -28.31
C LYS A 178 -14.18 5.53 -27.35
N LEU A 179 -14.13 6.41 -26.36
CA LEU A 179 -15.27 6.74 -25.51
C LEU A 179 -15.93 8.04 -26.00
N PRO A 180 -17.26 8.18 -25.87
CA PRO A 180 -17.94 9.42 -26.21
C PRO A 180 -17.41 10.61 -25.40
N THR A 181 -17.23 11.77 -26.05
CA THR A 181 -16.74 12.99 -25.36
C THR A 181 -17.73 13.54 -24.34
N SER A 182 -19.02 13.21 -24.46
CA SER A 182 -20.08 13.57 -23.51
C SER A 182 -20.13 12.66 -22.28
N LEU A 183 -19.22 11.69 -22.16
CA LEU A 183 -19.19 10.74 -21.06
C LEU A 183 -18.78 11.42 -19.74
N ASP A 184 -19.56 11.19 -18.69
CA ASP A 184 -19.20 11.53 -17.31
C ASP A 184 -18.21 10.47 -16.76
N ALA A 185 -16.94 10.60 -17.18
CA ALA A 185 -15.88 9.70 -16.78
C ALA A 185 -15.64 9.76 -15.26
N GLU A 186 -15.78 10.95 -14.67
CA GLU A 186 -15.59 11.22 -13.26
C GLU A 186 -16.54 10.37 -12.38
N SER A 187 -17.82 10.31 -12.73
CA SER A 187 -18.79 9.45 -12.03
C SER A 187 -18.56 7.96 -12.28
N LEU A 188 -18.15 7.57 -13.49
CA LEU A 188 -17.95 6.17 -13.88
C LEU A 188 -16.71 5.55 -13.23
N LEU A 189 -15.67 6.34 -12.96
CA LEU A 189 -14.45 5.86 -12.29
C LEU A 189 -14.68 5.43 -10.84
N LYS A 190 -15.88 5.67 -10.30
CA LYS A 190 -16.34 5.23 -8.98
C LYS A 190 -17.17 3.93 -9.03
N CYS A 191 -17.36 3.35 -10.21
CA CYS A 191 -18.15 2.15 -10.44
C CYS A 191 -17.25 0.91 -10.65
N GLN A 192 -17.85 -0.28 -10.62
CA GLN A 192 -17.27 -1.46 -11.25
C GLN A 192 -17.31 -1.28 -12.77
N LEU A 193 -16.19 -1.57 -13.44
CA LEU A 193 -16.02 -1.32 -14.87
C LEU A 193 -15.58 -2.58 -15.62
N VAL A 194 -16.21 -2.86 -16.75
CA VAL A 194 -15.91 -4.00 -17.63
C VAL A 194 -15.96 -3.56 -19.09
N VAL A 195 -15.08 -4.10 -19.93
CA VAL A 195 -15.29 -4.15 -21.38
C VAL A 195 -15.58 -5.58 -21.80
N ALA A 196 -16.46 -5.74 -22.78
CA ALA A 196 -16.73 -7.02 -23.41
C ALA A 196 -16.74 -6.89 -24.92
N SER A 197 -16.31 -7.93 -25.61
CA SER A 197 -16.28 -8.03 -27.06
C SER A 197 -17.22 -9.11 -27.56
N TYR A 198 -17.72 -8.92 -28.77
CA TYR A 198 -18.74 -9.76 -29.38
C TYR A 198 -18.34 -10.19 -30.79
N GLY A 199 -18.63 -11.47 -31.08
CA GLY A 199 -18.47 -12.04 -32.42
C GLY A 199 -19.55 -11.56 -33.39
N VAL A 200 -19.43 -11.97 -34.66
CA VAL A 200 -20.40 -11.64 -35.72
C VAL A 200 -21.81 -12.17 -35.40
N ASP A 201 -21.90 -13.27 -34.65
CA ASP A 201 -23.16 -13.88 -34.22
C ASP A 201 -23.79 -13.19 -32.99
N GLY A 202 -23.16 -12.12 -32.48
CA GLY A 202 -23.60 -11.36 -31.32
C GLY A 202 -23.31 -12.03 -29.97
N LYS A 203 -22.59 -13.16 -29.94
CA LYS A 203 -22.20 -13.81 -28.69
C LYS A 203 -21.01 -13.11 -28.05
N CYS A 204 -21.03 -13.05 -26.71
CA CYS A 204 -19.93 -12.53 -25.93
C CYS A 204 -18.72 -13.46 -26.09
N MET A 205 -17.63 -12.94 -26.65
CA MET A 205 -16.40 -13.69 -26.92
C MET A 205 -15.38 -13.50 -25.80
N ASN A 206 -15.28 -12.26 -25.30
CA ASN A 206 -14.32 -11.90 -24.28
C ASN A 206 -14.90 -10.83 -23.34
N ALA A 207 -14.49 -10.86 -22.09
CA ALA A 207 -14.79 -9.80 -21.14
C ALA A 207 -13.63 -9.64 -20.15
N THR A 208 -13.41 -8.42 -19.65
CA THR A 208 -12.37 -8.15 -18.66
C THR A 208 -12.63 -6.83 -17.92
N SER A 209 -12.17 -6.74 -16.68
CA SER A 209 -12.11 -5.50 -15.92
C SER A 209 -11.10 -4.50 -16.53
N LEU A 210 -11.17 -3.23 -16.14
CA LEU A 210 -10.24 -2.19 -16.61
C LEU A 210 -9.18 -1.82 -15.58
N GLN A 211 -7.96 -1.62 -16.05
CA GLN A 211 -6.92 -0.88 -15.34
C GLN A 211 -7.09 0.61 -15.62
N ILE A 212 -7.25 1.41 -14.57
CA ILE A 212 -7.59 2.84 -14.65
C ILE A 212 -6.49 3.86 -14.27
N PRO A 213 -5.22 3.53 -13.90
CA PRO A 213 -4.24 4.56 -13.55
C PRO A 213 -4.03 5.63 -14.63
N GLY A 214 -4.11 5.27 -15.91
CA GLY A 214 -3.91 6.21 -17.02
C GLY A 214 -4.95 7.33 -17.03
N VAL A 215 -6.23 6.97 -17.03
CA VAL A 215 -7.33 7.95 -16.99
C VAL A 215 -7.41 8.68 -15.65
N LEU A 216 -7.04 8.05 -14.54
CA LEU A 216 -6.97 8.75 -13.24
C LEU A 216 -5.94 9.88 -13.27
N ASP A 217 -4.76 9.65 -13.85
CA ASP A 217 -3.76 10.72 -14.02
C ASP A 217 -4.23 11.79 -15.02
N ASP A 218 -4.89 11.39 -16.10
CA ASP A 218 -5.37 12.31 -17.15
C ASP A 218 -6.43 13.30 -16.62
N ILE A 219 -7.29 12.85 -15.70
CA ILE A 219 -8.41 13.64 -15.17
C ILE A 219 -8.09 14.25 -13.78
N PHE A 220 -7.41 13.51 -12.91
CA PHE A 220 -7.31 13.81 -11.48
C PHE A 220 -5.88 14.00 -10.97
N ALA A 221 -4.86 14.10 -11.85
CA ALA A 221 -3.52 14.44 -11.39
C ALA A 221 -3.55 15.76 -10.59
N TYR A 222 -2.98 15.71 -9.38
CA TYR A 222 -3.14 16.77 -8.39
C TYR A 222 -1.78 17.17 -7.80
N THR A 223 -1.58 18.48 -7.66
CA THR A 223 -0.33 19.09 -7.16
C THR A 223 -0.55 20.01 -5.96
N GLY A 224 -1.78 20.12 -5.47
CA GLY A 224 -2.10 20.92 -4.29
C GLY A 224 -1.82 20.18 -2.97
N PRO A 225 -2.28 20.74 -1.85
CA PRO A 225 -2.03 20.19 -0.52
C PRO A 225 -2.68 18.82 -0.30
N LEU A 226 -1.95 17.92 0.39
CA LEU A 226 -2.45 16.60 0.80
C LEU A 226 -2.05 16.34 2.27
N GLY A 227 -2.85 15.55 2.97
CA GLY A 227 -2.74 15.37 4.41
C GLY A 227 -3.35 16.53 5.19
N ALA A 228 -2.79 16.82 6.35
CA ALA A 228 -3.21 17.93 7.19
C ALA A 228 -2.41 19.20 6.88
N THR A 229 -3.12 20.33 6.79
CA THR A 229 -2.55 21.67 6.75
C THR A 229 -3.09 22.48 7.91
N PHE A 230 -2.23 23.26 8.53
CA PHE A 230 -2.52 24.06 9.71
C PHE A 230 -2.47 25.54 9.35
N ASP A 231 -3.49 26.27 9.78
CA ASP A 231 -3.54 27.73 9.79
C ASP A 231 -3.89 28.19 11.22
N ASN A 232 -3.69 29.47 11.53
CA ASN A 232 -3.81 30.01 12.90
C ASN A 232 -5.18 29.69 13.57
N GLU A 233 -6.24 29.55 12.77
CA GLU A 233 -7.61 29.34 13.25
C GLU A 233 -8.22 28.01 12.81
N SER A 234 -7.58 27.26 11.91
CA SER A 234 -8.19 26.09 11.28
C SER A 234 -7.21 24.98 10.90
N VAL A 235 -7.74 23.77 10.79
CA VAL A 235 -7.04 22.63 10.22
C VAL A 235 -7.82 22.16 9.00
N THR A 236 -7.13 21.96 7.88
CA THR A 236 -7.74 21.39 6.67
C THR A 236 -7.12 20.04 6.36
N LEU A 237 -7.98 19.04 6.17
CA LEU A 237 -7.60 17.70 5.74
C LEU A 237 -7.86 17.54 4.24
N HIS A 238 -6.92 16.92 3.53
CA HIS A 238 -7.01 16.63 2.10
C HIS A 238 -6.61 15.19 1.80
N LEU A 239 -7.51 14.43 1.17
CA LEU A 239 -7.27 13.06 0.73
C LEU A 239 -7.55 12.91 -0.77
N TRP A 240 -6.54 12.50 -1.54
CA TRP A 240 -6.74 12.13 -2.94
C TRP A 240 -7.33 10.72 -3.02
N ALA A 241 -8.60 10.63 -3.43
CA ALA A 241 -9.33 9.36 -3.55
C ALA A 241 -10.41 9.46 -4.66
N PRO A 242 -10.03 9.64 -5.93
CA PRO A 242 -10.97 9.93 -7.02
C PRO A 242 -11.99 8.82 -7.30
N THR A 243 -11.64 7.56 -6.98
CA THR A 243 -12.51 6.40 -7.18
C THR A 243 -13.45 6.15 -5.99
N ALA A 244 -13.29 6.87 -4.88
CA ALA A 244 -14.16 6.74 -3.74
C ALA A 244 -15.57 7.24 -4.07
N GLN A 245 -16.58 6.58 -3.52
CA GLN A 245 -17.96 7.01 -3.57
C GLN A 245 -18.31 7.95 -2.41
N GLU A 246 -17.66 7.76 -1.26
CA GLU A 246 -17.80 8.61 -0.08
C GLU A 246 -16.53 8.53 0.78
N VAL A 247 -16.16 9.64 1.41
CA VAL A 247 -15.10 9.70 2.41
C VAL A 247 -15.61 10.41 3.65
N ASN A 248 -15.42 9.78 4.81
CA ASN A 248 -15.60 10.40 6.11
C ASN A 248 -14.27 10.41 6.87
N VAL A 249 -14.06 11.41 7.73
CA VAL A 249 -13.01 11.39 8.76
C VAL A 249 -13.64 11.07 10.11
N CYS A 250 -13.00 10.17 10.86
CA CYS A 250 -13.41 9.72 12.18
C CYS A 250 -12.36 10.13 13.21
N PHE A 251 -12.72 10.99 14.16
CA PHE A 251 -11.83 11.52 15.19
C PHE A 251 -11.96 10.78 16.53
N TYR A 252 -10.84 10.71 17.26
CA TYR A 252 -10.69 10.04 18.55
C TYR A 252 -9.75 10.84 19.45
N GLU A 253 -10.00 10.86 20.77
CA GLU A 253 -9.05 11.43 21.75
C GLU A 253 -7.89 10.45 21.99
N ASP A 254 -8.23 9.17 22.13
CA ASP A 254 -7.25 8.15 22.47
C ASP A 254 -6.41 7.70 21.25
N PRO A 255 -5.12 7.36 21.45
CA PRO A 255 -4.30 6.75 20.40
C PRO A 255 -4.78 5.35 19.99
N LEU A 256 -5.41 4.63 20.92
CA LEU A 256 -5.86 3.24 20.79
C LEU A 256 -7.15 3.03 21.59
N GLY A 257 -8.16 2.40 20.98
CA GLY A 257 -9.45 2.21 21.65
C GLY A 257 -10.21 3.53 21.79
N GLY A 258 -10.98 3.70 22.86
CA GLY A 258 -11.81 4.90 23.06
C GLY A 258 -12.99 5.00 22.10
N ASP A 259 -13.92 5.87 22.45
CA ASP A 259 -15.13 6.11 21.66
C ASP A 259 -14.86 7.08 20.50
N LEU A 260 -15.63 6.92 19.43
CA LEU A 260 -15.65 7.85 18.32
C LEU A 260 -16.16 9.21 18.82
N LEU A 261 -15.35 10.26 18.71
CA LEU A 261 -15.76 11.60 19.08
C LEU A 261 -16.68 12.23 18.05
N GLN A 262 -16.23 12.19 16.79
CA GLN A 262 -16.90 12.87 15.70
C GLN A 262 -16.61 12.15 14.39
N ARG A 263 -17.65 12.01 13.57
CA ARG A 263 -17.54 11.62 12.17
C ARG A 263 -17.95 12.80 11.31
N ILE A 264 -17.14 13.14 10.32
CA ILE A 264 -17.39 14.27 9.42
C ILE A 264 -17.26 13.77 7.99
N LYS A 265 -18.27 14.06 7.17
CA LYS A 265 -18.23 13.79 5.73
C LYS A 265 -17.34 14.82 5.05
N LEU A 266 -16.44 14.36 4.19
CA LEU A 266 -15.59 15.22 3.37
C LEU A 266 -16.32 15.58 2.07
N GLU A 267 -15.99 16.75 1.53
CA GLU A 267 -16.47 17.23 0.24
C GLU A 267 -15.43 16.98 -0.85
N GLU A 268 -15.87 16.46 -1.99
CA GLU A 268 -15.01 16.16 -3.12
C GLU A 268 -14.92 17.33 -4.11
N THR A 269 -13.71 17.65 -4.55
CA THR A 269 -13.47 18.51 -5.70
C THR A 269 -12.32 17.95 -6.52
N ASN A 270 -12.57 17.62 -7.79
CA ASN A 270 -11.58 17.05 -8.72
C ASN A 270 -10.81 15.85 -8.15
N GLY A 271 -11.51 14.91 -7.51
CA GLY A 271 -10.92 13.69 -6.96
C GLY A 271 -10.22 13.83 -5.60
N VAL A 272 -10.15 15.05 -5.07
CA VAL A 272 -9.63 15.34 -3.72
C VAL A 272 -10.79 15.59 -2.77
N TRP A 273 -10.81 14.84 -1.67
CA TRP A 273 -11.76 14.96 -0.59
C TRP A 273 -11.19 15.88 0.47
N SER A 274 -11.98 16.83 0.96
CA SER A 274 -11.52 17.79 1.96
C SER A 274 -12.55 18.11 3.04
N ALA A 275 -12.03 18.45 4.22
CA ALA A 275 -12.82 19.03 5.32
C ALA A 275 -11.98 20.08 6.03
N VAL A 276 -12.61 21.21 6.33
CA VAL A 276 -12.03 22.30 7.13
C VAL A 276 -12.64 22.24 8.51
N GLY A 277 -11.82 22.32 9.55
CA GLY A 277 -12.23 22.26 10.94
C GLY A 277 -11.51 23.27 11.82
N PRO A 278 -11.92 23.38 13.09
CA PRO A 278 -11.27 24.26 14.07
C PRO A 278 -9.86 23.78 14.41
N SER A 279 -9.01 24.71 14.87
CA SER A 279 -7.68 24.41 15.42
C SER A 279 -7.69 23.41 16.59
N SER A 280 -8.82 23.24 17.28
CA SER A 280 -9.00 22.24 18.34
C SER A 280 -8.95 20.78 17.85
N TRP A 281 -8.87 20.55 16.54
CA TRP A 281 -8.56 19.23 16.00
C TRP A 281 -7.09 18.82 16.19
N GLU A 282 -6.18 19.79 16.35
CA GLU A 282 -4.78 19.50 16.63
C GLU A 282 -4.65 18.65 17.90
N GLY A 283 -3.84 17.60 17.82
CA GLY A 283 -3.61 16.64 18.89
C GLY A 283 -4.55 15.44 18.88
N LEU A 284 -5.68 15.49 18.17
CA LEU A 284 -6.59 14.35 18.03
C LEU A 284 -5.99 13.25 17.14
N TYR A 285 -6.55 12.05 17.26
CA TYR A 285 -6.28 10.94 16.35
C TYR A 285 -7.41 10.80 15.35
N TYR A 286 -7.09 10.38 14.12
CA TYR A 286 -8.11 10.12 13.11
C TYR A 286 -7.76 8.97 12.16
N VAL A 287 -8.80 8.51 11.47
CA VAL A 287 -8.75 7.63 10.31
C VAL A 287 -9.77 8.12 9.29
N TYR A 288 -9.58 7.77 8.01
CA TYR A 288 -10.63 7.91 7.01
C TYR A 288 -11.46 6.64 6.91
N GLU A 289 -12.77 6.79 6.79
CA GLU A 289 -13.68 5.75 6.30
C GLU A 289 -13.97 6.04 4.83
N VAL A 290 -13.46 5.18 3.94
CA VAL A 290 -13.52 5.36 2.48
C VAL A 290 -14.42 4.28 1.90
N SER A 291 -15.58 4.68 1.36
CA SER A 291 -16.45 3.81 0.58
C SER A 291 -15.94 3.75 -0.86
N VAL A 292 -15.46 2.61 -1.33
CA VAL A 292 -14.80 2.48 -2.64
C VAL A 292 -14.99 1.09 -3.24
N TYR A 293 -15.09 1.01 -4.57
CA TYR A 293 -15.05 -0.26 -5.28
C TYR A 293 -13.65 -0.88 -5.21
N HIS A 294 -13.56 -2.13 -4.74
CA HIS A 294 -12.30 -2.84 -4.59
C HIS A 294 -12.20 -4.01 -5.61
N PRO A 295 -11.35 -3.90 -6.65
CA PRO A 295 -11.27 -4.88 -7.73
C PRO A 295 -10.93 -6.31 -7.27
N SER A 296 -10.16 -6.49 -6.19
CA SER A 296 -9.76 -7.85 -5.76
C SER A 296 -10.89 -8.68 -5.14
N ILE A 297 -11.96 -8.02 -4.71
CA ILE A 297 -13.13 -8.67 -4.07
C ILE A 297 -14.43 -8.32 -4.80
N LEU A 298 -14.34 -7.55 -5.88
CA LEU A 298 -15.43 -7.20 -6.79
C LEU A 298 -16.64 -6.56 -6.09
N GLN A 299 -16.41 -5.77 -5.04
CA GLN A 299 -17.46 -5.15 -4.23
C GLN A 299 -17.11 -3.73 -3.85
N VAL A 300 -18.13 -2.92 -3.58
CA VAL A 300 -17.97 -1.65 -2.87
C VAL A 300 -17.83 -1.95 -1.38
N GLN A 301 -16.73 -1.50 -0.77
CA GLN A 301 -16.43 -1.69 0.64
C GLN A 301 -16.17 -0.37 1.33
N ILE A 302 -16.45 -0.34 2.63
CA ILE A 302 -16.03 0.74 3.52
C ILE A 302 -14.70 0.32 4.16
N CYS A 303 -13.62 0.98 3.75
CA CYS A 303 -12.27 0.75 4.27
C CYS A 303 -11.92 1.81 5.32
N THR A 304 -11.45 1.38 6.49
CA THR A 304 -10.84 2.29 7.46
C THR A 304 -9.34 2.37 7.20
N VAL A 305 -8.83 3.56 6.91
CA VAL A 305 -7.43 3.77 6.51
C VAL A 305 -6.79 4.94 7.27
N VAL A 306 -5.49 4.83 7.54
CA VAL A 306 -4.69 5.96 8.00
C VAL A 306 -4.36 6.89 6.84
N ASP A 307 -4.07 8.15 7.15
CA ASP A 307 -3.68 9.14 6.15
C ASP A 307 -2.33 8.76 5.50
N PRO A 308 -2.23 8.62 4.16
CA PRO A 308 -0.96 8.39 3.48
C PRO A 308 0.08 9.50 3.70
N TYR A 309 -0.38 10.70 4.06
CA TYR A 309 0.39 11.89 4.38
C TYR A 309 0.50 12.12 5.89
N ALA A 310 0.25 11.10 6.72
CA ALA A 310 0.47 11.16 8.16
C ALA A 310 1.87 11.69 8.51
N ARG A 311 1.93 12.50 9.58
CA ARG A 311 3.18 13.00 10.18
C ARG A 311 3.40 12.52 11.61
N GLY A 312 2.33 12.08 12.26
CA GLY A 312 2.35 11.35 13.51
C GLY A 312 1.40 10.15 13.42
N LEU A 313 1.69 9.11 14.20
CA LEU A 313 0.92 7.87 14.22
C LEU A 313 0.78 7.38 15.67
N SER A 314 -0.32 6.70 15.97
CA SER A 314 -0.40 5.88 17.18
C SER A 314 0.38 4.57 17.01
N SER A 315 0.58 3.83 18.09
CA SER A 315 1.34 2.57 18.08
C SER A 315 0.86 1.62 16.98
N ASN A 316 1.80 1.10 16.20
CA ASN A 316 1.58 0.23 15.04
C ASN A 316 0.75 0.87 13.90
N GLY A 317 0.71 2.20 13.82
CA GLY A 317 0.05 2.89 12.70
C GLY A 317 -1.46 2.67 12.66
N ARG A 318 -2.10 2.52 13.83
CA ARG A 318 -3.55 2.24 13.89
C ARG A 318 -4.42 3.46 13.65
N ARG A 319 -3.91 4.64 13.98
CA ARG A 319 -4.54 5.95 13.74
C ARG A 319 -3.48 6.95 13.36
N THR A 320 -3.87 7.95 12.57
CA THR A 320 -3.05 9.14 12.31
C THR A 320 -3.17 10.08 13.49
N TRP A 321 -2.04 10.58 14.00
CA TRP A 321 -2.02 11.68 14.96
C TRP A 321 -1.98 13.00 14.19
N LEU A 322 -2.97 13.86 14.43
CA LEU A 322 -3.09 15.16 13.77
C LEU A 322 -2.18 16.18 14.44
N VAL A 323 -0.96 16.29 13.94
CA VAL A 323 0.12 17.06 14.58
C VAL A 323 0.75 18.06 13.62
N ASP A 324 0.99 19.28 14.11
CA ASP A 324 1.79 20.29 13.44
C ASP A 324 3.27 20.10 13.79
N LEU A 325 4.09 19.73 12.80
CA LEU A 325 5.53 19.52 12.99
C LEU A 325 6.31 20.82 13.22
N ASP A 326 5.73 21.99 12.90
CA ASP A 326 6.35 23.28 13.17
C ASP A 326 6.16 23.74 14.62
N SER A 327 5.33 23.03 15.39
CA SER A 327 5.12 23.27 16.82
C SER A 327 6.42 23.24 17.60
N LYS A 328 6.66 24.30 18.39
CA LYS A 328 7.88 24.46 19.21
C LYS A 328 8.09 23.32 20.20
N ASN A 329 7.02 22.66 20.63
CA ASN A 329 7.08 21.58 21.62
C ASN A 329 7.67 20.28 21.05
N LEU A 330 7.74 20.15 19.72
CA LEU A 330 8.31 18.99 19.04
C LEU A 330 9.78 19.18 18.67
N LYS A 331 10.32 20.39 18.91
CA LYS A 331 11.66 20.79 18.50
C LYS A 331 12.63 20.68 19.68
N PRO A 332 13.72 19.89 19.59
CA PRO A 332 14.79 19.94 20.57
C PRO A 332 15.42 21.34 20.69
N VAL A 333 16.08 21.60 21.81
CA VAL A 333 16.86 22.83 21.99
C VAL A 333 17.90 22.94 20.87
N GLY A 334 17.94 24.09 20.19
CA GLY A 334 18.85 24.33 19.07
C GLY A 334 18.37 23.83 17.70
N TRP A 335 17.19 23.19 17.60
CA TRP A 335 16.69 22.61 16.34
C TRP A 335 16.70 23.60 15.17
N ASP A 336 16.15 24.81 15.35
CA ASP A 336 16.08 25.82 14.29
C ASP A 336 17.45 26.42 13.92
N LYS A 337 18.53 26.10 14.68
CA LYS A 337 19.91 26.51 14.43
C LYS A 337 20.82 25.36 13.95
N LEU A 338 20.27 24.15 13.80
CA LEU A 338 21.06 22.98 13.44
C LEU A 338 21.84 23.16 12.12
N ALA A 339 21.35 24.01 11.21
CA ALA A 339 22.07 24.34 9.98
C ALA A 339 23.45 24.97 10.22
N ASP A 340 23.60 25.79 11.27
CA ASP A 340 24.86 26.45 11.63
C ASP A 340 25.85 25.48 12.33
N GLU A 341 25.34 24.35 12.82
CA GLU A 341 26.10 23.35 13.59
C GLU A 341 26.43 22.09 12.76
N LYS A 342 25.94 21.99 11.52
CA LYS A 342 26.27 20.86 10.63
C LYS A 342 27.77 20.84 10.33
N PRO A 343 28.44 19.66 10.37
CA PRO A 343 29.84 19.55 9.97
C PRO A 343 30.07 20.07 8.55
N GLU A 344 31.20 20.76 8.34
CA GLU A 344 31.56 21.30 7.03
C GLU A 344 31.81 20.18 6.01
N LEU A 345 31.21 20.31 4.82
CA LEU A 345 31.43 19.40 3.69
C LEU A 345 31.83 20.22 2.47
N LEU A 346 33.13 20.27 2.17
CA LEU A 346 33.69 21.09 1.08
C LEU A 346 33.41 20.49 -0.30
N SER A 347 33.45 19.15 -0.41
CA SER A 347 33.20 18.41 -1.64
C SER A 347 32.49 17.09 -1.37
N PHE A 348 31.68 16.62 -2.32
CA PHE A 348 31.10 15.28 -2.26
C PHE A 348 32.17 14.16 -2.27
N SER A 349 33.40 14.44 -2.71
CA SER A 349 34.53 13.50 -2.63
C SER A 349 34.99 13.22 -1.20
N ASP A 350 34.66 14.10 -0.25
CA ASP A 350 35.13 14.00 1.14
C ASP A 350 34.21 13.11 1.99
N ILE A 351 33.11 12.62 1.40
CA ILE A 351 32.14 11.77 2.06
C ILE A 351 32.74 10.39 2.36
N SER A 352 32.70 9.99 3.62
CA SER A 352 32.89 8.60 4.07
C SER A 352 31.60 8.12 4.73
N ILE A 353 31.07 6.97 4.30
CA ILE A 353 29.78 6.45 4.76
C ILE A 353 29.99 5.30 5.74
N TYR A 354 29.31 5.39 6.89
CA TYR A 354 29.17 4.29 7.84
C TYR A 354 27.70 3.83 7.88
N GLU A 355 27.43 2.62 7.42
CA GLU A 355 26.11 2.02 7.49
C GLU A 355 25.86 1.47 8.90
N LEU A 356 24.73 1.87 9.50
CA LEU A 356 24.38 1.50 10.86
C LEU A 356 22.87 1.31 10.99
N HIS A 357 22.47 0.25 11.68
CA HIS A 357 21.09 0.05 12.10
C HIS A 357 20.89 0.58 13.54
N ILE A 358 19.80 1.32 13.77
CA ILE A 358 19.49 1.97 15.07
C ILE A 358 19.46 0.96 16.21
N ARG A 359 18.85 -0.22 15.99
CA ARG A 359 18.78 -1.23 17.04
C ARG A 359 20.17 -1.79 17.34
N ASP A 360 20.93 -2.09 16.29
CA ASP A 360 22.22 -2.78 16.40
C ASP A 360 23.26 -1.90 17.11
N PHE A 361 23.11 -0.57 17.00
CA PHE A 361 23.95 0.41 17.68
C PHE A 361 24.06 0.20 19.19
N SER A 362 22.94 -0.05 19.89
CA SER A 362 22.95 -0.08 21.36
C SER A 362 22.18 -1.23 22.00
N ALA A 363 21.59 -2.16 21.23
CA ALA A 363 20.82 -3.27 21.80
C ALA A 363 21.62 -4.18 22.76
N ASN A 364 22.95 -4.23 22.61
CA ASN A 364 23.83 -4.99 23.49
C ASN A 364 24.80 -4.09 24.28
N ASP A 365 24.63 -2.77 24.22
CA ASP A 365 25.50 -1.83 24.93
C ASP A 365 24.97 -1.61 26.36
N GLN A 366 25.65 -2.22 27.32
CA GLN A 366 25.30 -2.14 28.74
C GLN A 366 25.57 -0.77 29.36
N THR A 367 26.24 0.14 28.64
CA THR A 367 26.45 1.53 29.09
C THR A 367 25.25 2.43 28.76
N VAL A 368 24.35 1.99 27.88
CA VAL A 368 23.11 2.69 27.53
C VAL A 368 21.99 2.32 28.51
N ASP A 369 21.28 3.33 29.01
CA ASP A 369 20.11 3.13 29.85
C ASP A 369 19.06 2.25 29.16
N PHE A 370 18.43 1.36 29.93
CA PHE A 370 17.56 0.30 29.42
C PHE A 370 16.43 0.84 28.54
N ASP A 371 15.82 1.97 28.89
CA ASP A 371 14.69 2.54 28.14
C ASP A 371 15.12 3.17 26.80
N SER A 372 16.43 3.43 26.61
CA SER A 372 16.99 4.03 25.39
C SER A 372 17.63 3.00 24.45
N GLN A 373 17.81 1.75 24.89
CA GLN A 373 18.47 0.71 24.11
C GLN A 373 17.71 0.39 22.81
N GLY A 374 18.46 0.38 21.72
CA GLY A 374 17.96 0.08 20.37
C GLY A 374 16.98 1.11 19.79
N GLY A 375 16.95 2.33 20.32
CA GLY A 375 16.12 3.45 19.84
C GLY A 375 16.93 4.73 19.60
N PHE A 376 16.23 5.79 19.17
CA PHE A 376 16.86 7.07 18.80
C PHE A 376 17.56 7.78 19.96
N LEU A 377 17.07 7.63 21.19
CA LEU A 377 17.64 8.30 22.36
C LEU A 377 19.03 7.78 22.75
N ALA A 378 19.42 6.58 22.31
CA ALA A 378 20.76 6.03 22.57
C ALA A 378 21.88 6.93 22.03
N PHE A 379 21.63 7.72 20.97
CA PHE A 379 22.61 8.62 20.37
C PHE A 379 22.85 9.92 21.16
N THR A 380 22.07 10.14 22.22
CA THR A 380 22.18 11.36 23.05
C THR A 380 23.11 11.19 24.24
N LEU A 381 23.58 9.96 24.50
CA LEU A 381 24.49 9.68 25.61
C LEU A 381 25.86 10.26 25.30
N GLN A 382 26.26 11.25 26.10
CA GLN A 382 27.64 11.72 26.12
C GLN A 382 28.45 10.69 26.92
N CYS A 383 29.57 10.23 26.36
CA CYS A 383 30.56 9.49 27.14
C CYS A 383 31.01 10.39 28.31
N LEU A 384 30.74 9.95 29.54
CA LEU A 384 31.27 10.57 30.76
C LEU A 384 32.78 10.36 30.89
#